data_AF-A0A4Q8UJG6-F1
#
_entry.id   AF-A0A4Q8UJG6-F1
#
_cell.length_a   1.000
_cell.length_b   1.000
_cell.length_c   1.000
_cell.angle_alpha   90.00
_cell.angle_beta   90.00
_cell.angle_gamma   90.00
#
_symmetry.space_group_name_H-M   'P 1'
#
loop_
_entity.id
_entity.type
_entity.pdbx_description
1 polymer ?
#
loop_
_entity_poly.entity_id
_entity_poly.type
_entity_poly.pdbx_seq_one_letter_code
_entity_poly.pdbx_strand_id
1 'polypeptide(L)'
;MEKPSCTYLPRDSLQPRGGRPWCAACDTDSYLAVDSVVVLDARRNTLAAAVSCSQCRGSRVLATTSELIAAVLARAPHLAAS
;
A
#
# COMPACT_ATOMS: atom_id res chain seq x y z
N MET A 1 -16.84 23.95 1.12
CA MET A 1 -15.55 23.66 0.46
C MET A 1 -15.29 22.17 0.64
N GLU A 2 -15.81 21.35 -0.27
CA GLU A 2 -15.58 19.90 -0.29
C GLU A 2 -14.23 19.63 -0.96
N LYS A 3 -13.32 19.01 -0.22
CA LYS A 3 -12.11 18.41 -0.80
C LYS A 3 -12.57 17.27 -1.70
N PRO A 4 -12.17 17.19 -2.97
CA PRO A 4 -12.36 15.95 -3.72
C PRO A 4 -11.53 14.89 -3.01
N SER A 5 -12.19 14.02 -2.25
CA SER A 5 -11.62 12.76 -1.81
C SER A 5 -11.39 11.94 -3.07
N CYS A 6 -10.22 12.12 -3.65
CA CYS A 6 -9.76 11.32 -4.77
C CYS A 6 -9.51 9.91 -4.23
N THR A 7 -10.60 9.15 -4.09
CA THR A 7 -10.54 7.74 -3.73
C THR A 7 -9.99 7.03 -4.95
N TYR A 8 -8.67 6.93 -5.02
CA TYR A 8 -7.98 6.06 -5.95
C TYR A 8 -8.55 4.64 -5.77
N LEU A 9 -9.27 4.17 -6.79
CA LEU A 9 -9.81 2.83 -6.92
C LEU A 9 -8.84 2.04 -7.81
N PRO A 10 -7.93 1.24 -7.24
CA PRO A 10 -6.97 0.50 -8.04
C PRO A 10 -7.72 -0.62 -8.79
N ARG A 11 -7.43 -0.80 -10.09
CA ARG A 11 -8.02 -1.89 -10.87
C ARG A 11 -7.71 -3.24 -10.22
N ASP A 12 -8.76 -4.02 -9.95
CA ASP A 12 -8.79 -5.15 -9.00
C ASP A 12 -7.77 -6.27 -9.21
N SER A 13 -7.22 -6.43 -10.42
CA SER A 13 -6.47 -7.63 -10.82
C SER A 13 -5.07 -7.75 -10.22
N LEU A 14 -4.52 -6.69 -9.62
CA LEU A 14 -3.15 -6.68 -9.08
C LEU A 14 -3.08 -6.23 -7.62
N GLN A 15 -4.23 -5.94 -7.00
CA GLN A 15 -4.25 -5.62 -5.58
C GLN A 15 -4.08 -6.90 -4.74
N PRO A 16 -3.21 -6.90 -3.71
CA PRO A 16 -3.00 -8.03 -2.81
C PRO A 16 -4.28 -8.61 -2.19
N ARG A 17 -5.37 -7.83 -2.11
CA ARG A 17 -6.67 -8.25 -1.60
C ARG A 17 -7.84 -7.90 -2.54
N GLY A 18 -7.59 -7.76 -3.85
CA GLY A 18 -8.58 -7.20 -4.79
C GLY A 18 -8.97 -5.79 -4.36
N GLY A 19 -10.23 -5.37 -4.55
CA GLY A 19 -10.72 -4.06 -4.11
C GLY A 19 -10.79 -3.78 -2.60
N ARG A 20 -10.21 -4.62 -1.74
CA ARG A 20 -10.21 -4.43 -0.28
C ARG A 20 -8.93 -3.76 0.21
N PRO A 21 -8.98 -2.99 1.31
CA PRO A 21 -7.81 -2.46 1.96
C PRO A 21 -6.80 -3.56 2.24
N TRP A 22 -5.53 -3.25 2.11
CA TRP A 22 -4.45 -4.13 2.47
C TRP A 22 -4.61 -4.52 3.95
N CYS A 23 -4.63 -3.60 4.91
CA CYS A 23 -4.72 -4.00 6.32
C CYS A 23 -6.08 -4.63 6.64
N ALA A 24 -6.11 -5.95 6.83
CA ALA A 24 -7.35 -6.68 7.09
C ALA A 24 -7.90 -6.45 8.51
N ALA A 25 -7.02 -6.22 9.48
CA ALA A 25 -7.41 -6.02 10.86
C ALA A 25 -8.04 -4.64 11.11
N CYS A 26 -7.56 -3.60 10.40
CA CYS A 26 -8.12 -2.25 10.50
C CYS A 26 -9.18 -1.96 9.43
N ASP A 27 -9.27 -2.80 8.39
CA ASP A 27 -10.07 -2.58 7.19
C ASP A 27 -9.84 -1.18 6.56
N THR A 28 -8.60 -0.71 6.62
CA THR A 28 -8.15 0.57 6.05
C THR A 28 -6.64 0.61 5.90
N ASP A 29 -6.15 1.32 4.87
CA ASP A 29 -4.73 1.46 4.59
C ASP A 29 -4.11 2.75 5.13
N SER A 30 -4.89 3.57 5.83
CA SER A 30 -4.41 4.85 6.39
C SER A 30 -3.28 4.72 7.40
N TYR A 31 -3.09 3.54 7.99
CA TYR A 31 -2.05 3.26 8.99
C TYR A 31 -0.93 2.37 8.45
N LEU A 32 -0.97 2.04 7.16
CA LEU A 32 0.01 1.18 6.51
C LEU A 32 1.25 2.00 6.12
N ALA A 33 2.41 1.50 6.53
CA ALA A 33 3.71 1.94 6.08
C ALA A 33 4.34 0.84 5.21
N VAL A 34 5.13 1.25 4.22
CA VAL A 34 5.97 0.35 3.44
C VAL A 34 7.34 0.35 4.10
N ASP A 35 7.76 -0.80 4.64
CA ASP A 35 9.05 -0.92 5.34
C ASP A 35 10.18 -1.21 4.35
N SER A 36 9.92 -2.06 3.33
CA SER A 36 10.89 -2.37 2.28
C SER A 36 10.20 -2.88 1.01
N VAL A 37 10.89 -2.74 -0.12
CA VAL A 37 10.41 -3.16 -1.44
C VAL A 37 11.52 -3.93 -2.17
N VAL A 38 11.18 -5.08 -2.73
CA VAL A 38 12.07 -5.91 -3.53
C VAL A 38 11.44 -6.16 -4.90
N VAL A 39 12.22 -6.03 -5.97
CA VAL A 39 11.76 -6.37 -7.32
C VAL A 39 11.76 -7.89 -7.47
N LEU A 40 10.60 -8.47 -7.77
CA LEU A 40 10.48 -9.91 -8.07
C LEU A 40 10.68 -10.17 -9.56
N ASP A 41 10.03 -9.37 -10.42
CA ASP A 41 10.16 -9.46 -11.87
C ASP A 41 9.95 -8.06 -12.49
N ALA A 42 11.02 -7.48 -13.02
CA ALA A 42 10.98 -6.17 -13.66
C ALA A 42 10.19 -6.16 -14.97
N ARG A 43 10.21 -7.26 -15.74
CA ARG A 43 9.48 -7.35 -17.02
C ARG A 43 7.97 -7.39 -16.79
N ARG A 44 7.55 -7.92 -15.64
CA ARG A 44 6.14 -8.05 -15.24
C ARG A 44 5.71 -7.01 -14.21
N ASN A 45 6.55 -6.00 -13.93
CA ASN A 45 6.31 -4.96 -12.91
C ASN A 45 5.85 -5.53 -11.55
N THR A 46 6.39 -6.69 -11.17
CA THR A 46 5.99 -7.40 -9.95
C THR A 46 7.02 -7.16 -8.85
N LEU A 47 6.54 -6.72 -7.69
CA LEU A 47 7.31 -6.36 -6.51
C LEU A 47 6.82 -7.16 -5.30
N ALA A 48 7.70 -7.40 -4.34
CA ALA A 48 7.34 -7.78 -2.98
C ALA A 48 7.50 -6.57 -2.07
N ALA A 49 6.45 -6.19 -1.36
CA ALA A 49 6.48 -5.13 -0.36
C ALA A 49 6.31 -5.72 1.04
N ALA A 50 7.26 -5.44 1.93
CA ALA A 50 7.04 -5.58 3.36
C ALA A 50 6.27 -4.35 3.84
N VAL A 51 5.16 -4.60 4.54
CA VAL A 51 4.32 -3.53 5.07
C VAL A 51 3.98 -3.79 6.53
N SER A 52 3.89 -2.70 7.29
CA SER A 52 3.51 -2.69 8.69
C SER A 52 2.35 -1.73 8.93
N CYS A 53 1.48 -2.04 9.89
CA CYS A 53 0.38 -1.17 10.30
C CYS A 53 0.68 -0.61 11.69
N SER A 54 0.76 0.73 11.81
CA SER A 54 1.03 1.38 13.10
C SER A 54 -0.10 1.20 14.12
N GLN A 55 -1.33 0.97 13.65
CA GLN A 55 -2.52 0.83 14.51
C GLN A 55 -2.69 -0.59 15.08
N CYS A 56 -2.73 -1.61 14.23
CA CYS A 56 -2.90 -3.01 14.69
C CYS A 56 -1.58 -3.73 14.95
N ARG A 57 -0.44 -3.08 14.66
CA ARG A 57 0.92 -3.66 14.73
C ARG A 57 1.15 -4.90 13.86
N GLY A 58 0.23 -5.18 12.93
CA GLY A 58 0.38 -6.28 11.99
C GLY A 58 1.46 -5.96 10.94
N SER A 59 2.26 -6.96 10.61
CA SER A 59 3.26 -6.89 9.54
C SER A 59 3.12 -8.08 8.59
N ARG A 60 3.41 -7.88 7.31
CA ARG A 60 3.32 -8.93 6.28
C ARG A 60 4.04 -8.53 5.00
N VAL A 61 4.35 -9.52 4.17
CA VAL A 61 4.91 -9.32 2.82
C VAL A 61 3.85 -9.63 1.77
N LEU A 62 3.70 -8.75 0.78
CA LEU A 62 2.69 -8.87 -0.27
C LEU A 62 3.34 -8.74 -1.65
N ALA A 63 2.95 -9.60 -2.59
CA ALA A 63 3.22 -9.39 -4.01
C ALA A 63 2.28 -8.30 -4.55
N THR A 64 2.83 -7.34 -5.28
CA THR A 64 2.12 -6.13 -5.74
C THR A 64 2.85 -5.51 -6.94
N THR A 65 2.43 -4.32 -7.38
CA THR A 65 3.11 -3.55 -8.43
C THR A 65 3.61 -2.20 -7.94
N SER A 66 4.45 -1.56 -8.75
CA SER A 66 4.97 -0.22 -8.48
C SER A 66 3.85 0.82 -8.36
N GLU A 67 2.79 0.74 -9.18
CA GLU A 67 1.69 1.72 -9.11
C GLU A 67 0.95 1.64 -7.77
N LEU A 68 0.75 0.42 -7.27
CA LEU A 68 0.05 0.19 -6.01
C LEU A 68 0.89 0.60 -4.79
N ILE A 69 2.19 0.29 -4.81
CA ILE A 69 3.11 0.77 -3.77
C ILE A 69 3.17 2.30 -3.76
N ALA A 70 3.26 2.93 -4.94
CA ALA A 70 3.27 4.39 -5.04
C ALA A 70 2.01 5.00 -4.42
N ALA A 71 0.84 4.37 -4.60
CA ALA A 71 -0.40 4.81 -3.98
C ALA A 71 -0.43 4.68 -2.46
N VAL A 72 0.29 3.70 -1.87
CA VAL A 72 0.45 3.60 -0.40
C VAL A 72 1.45 4.64 0.10
N LEU A 73 2.59 4.79 -0.57
CA LEU A 73 3.63 5.77 -0.23
C LEU A 73 3.14 7.22 -0.31
N ALA A 74 2.30 7.54 -1.30
CA ALA A 74 1.71 8.88 -1.44
C ALA A 74 0.73 9.25 -0.30
N ARG A 75 0.27 8.26 0.48
CA ARG A 75 -0.65 8.45 1.61
C ARG A 75 0.08 8.49 2.95
N ALA A 76 1.26 7.90 3.04
CA ALA A 76 2.07 7.98 4.24
C ALA A 76 2.31 9.47 4.53
N PRO A 77 1.83 10.01 5.67
CA PRO A 77 2.22 11.35 6.06
C PRO A 77 3.74 11.35 6.15
N HIS A 78 4.38 12.35 5.53
CA HIS A 78 5.81 12.58 5.54
C HIS A 78 6.43 12.34 6.93
N LEU A 79 6.85 11.10 7.23
CA LEU A 79 7.84 10.79 8.26
C LEU A 79 9.23 10.72 7.60
N ALA A 80 9.45 11.58 6.62
CA ALA A 80 10.75 11.90 6.04
C ALA A 80 11.05 13.37 6.35
N ALA A 81 11.12 13.71 7.63
CA ALA A 81 11.71 14.95 8.14
C ALA A 81 11.97 14.81 9.65
N SER A 82 13.11 14.22 10.01
CA SER A 82 13.85 14.49 11.25
C SER A 82 15.30 14.10 11.04
#